data_AF-A0A1B6J444-F1
#
_entry.id   AF-A0A1B6J444-F1
#
_cell.length_a   1.000
_cell.length_b   1.000
_cell.length_c   1.000
_cell.angle_alpha   90.00
_cell.angle_beta   90.00
_cell.angle_gamma   90.00
#
_symmetry.space_group_name_H-M   'P 1'
#
loop_
_entity.id
_entity.type
_entity.pdbx_description
1 polymer ?
#
loop_
_entity_poly.entity_id
_entity_poly.type
_entity_poly.pdbx_seq_one_letter_code
_entity_poly.pdbx_strand_id
1 'polypeptide(L)'
;RAYIYNRLDAANYAAFAPITWCLFFTWIIFTSHTGNGGFLSKVLSWRGFQVFTRISYSFYLTQFPVFFYNVGQVRTAEYYSILQLINIKELIVIILASATLTLTFEMPFIAIKSVFIKRRPQTRIDIAPLKTE
;
A
#
# COMPACT_ATOMS: atom_id res chain seq x y z
N ARG A 1 30.90 -18.25 -2.02
CA ARG A 1 30.58 -18.74 -0.65
C ARG A 1 29.09 -19.04 -0.61
N ALA A 2 28.70 -20.28 -0.35
CA ALA A 2 27.29 -20.63 -0.18
C ALA A 2 26.75 -20.00 1.11
N TYR A 3 25.58 -19.38 1.06
CA TYR A 3 24.90 -18.80 2.23
C TYR A 3 24.45 -19.94 3.14
N ILE A 4 24.97 -20.01 4.36
CA ILE A 4 24.54 -21.00 5.37
C ILE A 4 23.30 -20.45 6.06
N TYR A 5 22.15 -21.06 5.79
CA TYR A 5 20.87 -20.63 6.36
C TYR A 5 20.83 -20.89 7.87
N ASN A 6 20.75 -19.82 8.66
CA ASN A 6 20.60 -19.90 10.10
C ASN A 6 19.16 -19.59 10.51
N ARG A 7 18.52 -20.55 11.16
CA ARG A 7 17.10 -20.47 11.56
C ARG A 7 16.85 -19.41 12.63
N LEU A 8 17.83 -19.18 13.50
CA LEU A 8 17.74 -18.18 14.57
C LEU A 8 17.67 -16.77 14.00
N ASP A 9 18.46 -16.47 12.97
CA ASP A 9 18.47 -15.16 12.32
C ASP A 9 17.13 -14.89 11.62
N ALA A 10 16.55 -15.90 10.96
CA ALA A 10 15.23 -15.80 10.35
C ALA A 10 14.11 -15.58 11.38
N ALA A 11 14.15 -16.30 12.51
CA ALA A 11 13.17 -16.16 13.59
C ALA A 11 13.25 -14.78 14.26
N ASN A 12 14.46 -14.30 14.54
CA ASN A 12 14.69 -12.97 15.09
C ASN A 12 14.18 -11.88 14.14
N TYR A 13 14.50 -11.98 12.85
CA TYR A 13 13.99 -11.04 11.85
C TYR A 13 12.46 -11.02 11.80
N ALA A 14 11.81 -12.20 11.77
CA ALA A 14 10.36 -12.28 11.73
C ALA A 14 9.68 -11.67 12.97
N ALA A 15 10.30 -11.75 14.14
CA ALA A 15 9.78 -11.17 15.37
C ALA A 15 10.01 -9.65 15.46
N PHE A 16 11.21 -9.17 15.13
CA PHE A 16 11.58 -7.76 15.29
C PHE A 16 11.16 -6.86 14.12
N ALA A 17 11.00 -7.40 12.91
CA ALA A 17 10.56 -6.63 11.75
C ALA A 17 9.21 -5.91 11.97
N PRO A 18 8.12 -6.57 12.40
CA PRO A 18 6.84 -5.88 12.61
C PRO A 18 6.92 -4.85 13.74
N ILE A 19 7.66 -5.14 14.80
CA ILE A 19 7.86 -4.20 15.93
C ILE A 19 8.56 -2.94 15.45
N THR A 20 9.64 -3.10 14.67
CA THR A 20 10.41 -1.98 14.10
C THR A 20 9.56 -1.14 13.16
N TRP A 21 8.74 -1.77 12.31
CA TRP A 21 7.79 -1.06 11.44
C TRP A 21 6.75 -0.26 12.23
N CYS A 22 6.17 -0.85 13.29
CA CYS A 22 5.23 -0.15 14.16
C CYS A 22 5.87 1.06 14.85
N LEU A 23 7.07 0.91 15.40
CA LEU A 23 7.82 2.01 16.03
C LEU A 23 8.15 3.12 15.02
N PHE A 24 8.54 2.75 13.81
CA PHE A 24 8.82 3.69 12.72
C PHE A 24 7.57 4.51 12.36
N PHE A 25 6.41 3.87 12.16
CA PHE A 25 5.17 4.59 11.90
C PHE A 25 4.71 5.44 13.08
N THR A 26 4.90 4.95 14.31
CA THR A 26 4.58 5.71 15.53
C THR A 26 5.40 7.00 15.60
N TRP A 27 6.70 6.92 15.32
CA TRP A 27 7.59 8.08 15.25
C TRP A 27 7.16 9.07 14.16
N ILE A 28 6.77 8.58 12.99
CA ILE A 28 6.25 9.42 11.89
C ILE A 28 4.99 10.17 12.31
N ILE A 29 4.04 9.50 12.97
CA ILE A 29 2.79 10.13 13.42
C ILE A 29 3.11 11.16 14.50
N PHE A 30 3.96 10.82 15.47
CA PHE A 30 4.38 11.71 16.55
C PHE A 30 5.03 12.98 16.01
N THR A 31 6.05 12.84 15.16
CA THR A 31 6.75 13.99 14.55
C THR A 31 5.83 14.85 13.70
N SER A 32 4.88 14.24 12.99
CA SER A 32 3.85 14.97 12.23
C SER A 32 2.91 15.75 13.15
N HIS A 33 2.56 15.21 14.31
CA HIS A 33 1.63 15.85 15.25
C HIS A 33 2.28 16.97 16.08
N THR A 34 3.58 16.87 16.38
CA THR A 34 4.35 17.90 17.10
C THR A 34 4.77 19.07 16.19
N GLY A 35 4.47 19.02 14.89
CA GLY A 35 4.84 20.06 13.92
C GLY A 35 6.32 20.04 13.49
N ASN A 36 7.12 19.14 14.06
CA ASN A 36 8.54 18.94 13.74
C ASN A 36 8.80 17.97 12.57
N GLY A 37 7.73 17.49 11.91
CA GLY A 37 7.82 16.48 10.85
C GLY A 37 8.42 16.96 9.52
N GLY A 38 8.67 18.27 9.36
CA GLY A 38 9.40 18.86 8.25
C GLY A 38 9.00 18.32 6.87
N PHE A 39 10.00 17.88 6.10
CA PHE A 39 9.81 17.33 4.76
C PHE A 39 9.01 16.01 4.76
N LEU A 40 9.24 15.14 5.74
CA LEU A 40 8.62 13.81 5.79
C LEU A 40 7.11 13.90 5.95
N SER A 41 6.63 14.79 6.82
CA SER A 41 5.20 15.05 6.99
C SER A 41 4.54 15.61 5.71
N LYS A 42 5.26 16.47 4.97
CA LYS A 42 4.77 17.04 3.71
C LYS A 42 4.66 15.98 2.61
N VAL A 43 5.62 15.06 2.51
CA VAL A 43 5.55 13.94 1.57
C VAL A 43 4.38 13.03 1.91
N LEU A 44 4.24 12.63 3.18
CA LEU A 44 3.15 11.72 3.60
C LEU A 44 1.76 12.35 3.49
N SER A 45 1.64 13.66 3.58
CA SER A 45 0.38 14.39 3.35
C SER A 45 0.04 14.59 1.86
N TRP A 46 0.85 14.05 0.95
CA TRP A 46 0.63 14.26 -0.47
C TRP A 46 -0.65 13.58 -0.97
N ARG A 47 -1.47 14.34 -1.72
CA ARG A 47 -2.71 13.86 -2.35
C ARG A 47 -2.54 12.63 -3.24
N GLY A 48 -1.32 12.38 -3.75
CA GLY A 48 -1.02 11.17 -4.53
C GLY A 48 -1.29 9.87 -3.78
N PHE A 49 -1.06 9.84 -2.46
CA PHE A 49 -1.33 8.66 -1.64
C PHE A 49 -2.82 8.28 -1.61
N GLN A 50 -3.73 9.25 -1.74
CA GLN A 50 -5.16 8.96 -1.83
C GLN A 50 -5.53 8.16 -3.08
N VAL A 51 -4.84 8.38 -4.20
CA VAL A 51 -5.05 7.61 -5.43
C VAL A 51 -4.48 6.20 -5.26
N PHE A 52 -3.27 6.10 -4.70
CA PHE A 52 -2.62 4.82 -4.46
C PHE A 52 -3.46 3.91 -3.56
N THR A 53 -4.02 4.43 -2.46
CA THR A 53 -4.89 3.67 -1.55
C THR A 53 -6.14 3.12 -2.24
N ARG A 54 -6.70 3.84 -3.22
CA ARG A 54 -7.86 3.35 -4.00
C ARG A 54 -7.44 2.20 -4.91
N ILE A 55 -6.34 2.37 -5.65
CA ILE A 55 -5.84 1.35 -6.57
C ILE A 55 -5.38 0.08 -5.82
N SER A 56 -4.94 0.18 -4.55
CA SER A 56 -4.44 -0.96 -3.77
C SER A 56 -5.40 -2.15 -3.73
N TYR A 57 -6.72 -1.91 -3.67
CA TYR A 57 -7.71 -3.01 -3.67
C TYR A 57 -7.73 -3.76 -5.01
N SER A 58 -7.83 -3.01 -6.11
CA SER A 58 -7.78 -3.59 -7.47
C SER A 58 -6.45 -4.29 -7.71
N PHE A 59 -5.35 -3.70 -7.24
CA PHE A 59 -4.01 -4.28 -7.34
C PHE A 59 -3.95 -5.66 -6.68
N TYR A 60 -4.40 -5.77 -5.44
CA TYR A 60 -4.44 -7.03 -4.70
C TYR A 60 -5.25 -8.11 -5.42
N LEU A 61 -6.42 -7.74 -5.97
CA LEU A 61 -7.26 -8.67 -6.75
C LEU A 61 -6.57 -9.14 -8.03
N THR A 62 -5.86 -8.26 -8.74
CA THR A 62 -5.19 -8.62 -10.01
C THR A 62 -3.86 -9.36 -9.81
N GLN A 63 -3.18 -9.15 -8.67
CA GLN A 63 -1.88 -9.75 -8.40
C GLN A 63 -1.97 -11.28 -8.40
N PHE A 64 -2.97 -11.87 -7.73
CA PHE A 64 -3.09 -13.33 -7.63
C PHE A 64 -3.32 -14.02 -9.00
N PRO A 65 -4.31 -13.61 -9.81
CA PRO A 65 -4.53 -14.21 -11.13
C PRO A 65 -3.32 -14.08 -12.07
N VAL A 66 -2.66 -12.91 -12.08
CA VAL A 66 -1.49 -12.69 -12.95
C VAL A 66 -0.32 -13.58 -12.51
N PHE A 67 -0.09 -13.70 -11.20
CA PHE A 67 0.93 -14.61 -10.67
C PHE A 67 0.65 -16.07 -11.05
N PHE A 68 -0.58 -16.56 -10.85
CA PHE A 68 -0.97 -17.91 -11.25
C PHE A 68 -0.81 -18.15 -12.75
N TYR A 69 -1.16 -17.16 -13.57
CA TYR A 69 -1.00 -17.23 -15.02
C TYR A 69 0.48 -17.27 -15.44
N ASN A 70 1.34 -16.52 -14.75
CA ASN A 70 2.77 -16.53 -15.02
C ASN A 70 3.39 -17.89 -14.64
N VAL A 71 3.12 -18.36 -13.43
CA VAL A 71 3.61 -19.66 -12.93
C VAL A 71 3.10 -20.82 -13.79
N GLY A 72 1.84 -20.79 -14.24
CA GLY A 72 1.26 -21.82 -15.10
C GLY A 72 1.87 -21.90 -16.51
N GLN A 73 2.53 -20.83 -16.99
CA GLN A 73 3.22 -20.83 -18.27
C GLN A 73 4.65 -21.37 -18.20
N VAL A 74 5.25 -21.43 -17.01
CA VAL A 74 6.61 -21.94 -16.82
C VAL A 74 6.58 -23.47 -16.95
N ARG A 75 7.01 -23.97 -18.11
CA ARG A 75 7.04 -25.42 -18.43
C ARG A 75 8.39 -26.08 -18.18
N THR A 76 9.40 -25.33 -17.74
CA THR A 76 10.78 -25.81 -17.57
C THR A 76 11.35 -25.29 -16.26
N ALA A 77 12.13 -26.12 -15.57
CA ALA A 77 12.80 -25.73 -14.33
C ALA A 77 13.89 -24.70 -14.64
N GLU A 78 13.61 -23.42 -14.42
CA GLU A 78 14.62 -22.37 -14.52
C GLU A 78 15.39 -22.22 -13.20
N TYR A 79 16.67 -21.86 -13.31
CA TYR A 79 17.51 -21.54 -12.16
C TYR A 79 17.01 -20.25 -11.50
N TYR A 80 16.35 -20.40 -10.36
CA TYR A 80 15.83 -19.28 -9.58
C TYR A 80 16.97 -18.36 -9.11
N SER A 81 17.01 -17.15 -9.64
CA SER A 81 17.88 -16.06 -9.16
C SER A 81 17.04 -15.03 -8.38
N ILE A 82 17.67 -14.33 -7.43
CA ILE A 82 17.02 -13.25 -6.65
C ILE A 82 16.51 -12.12 -7.56
N LEU A 83 17.14 -11.93 -8.73
CA LEU A 83 16.69 -10.95 -9.72
C LEU A 83 15.41 -11.38 -10.46
N GLN A 84 15.13 -12.69 -10.50
CA GLN A 84 13.94 -13.25 -11.14
C GLN A 84 12.69 -13.15 -10.25
N LEU A 85 12.88 -12.94 -8.93
CA LEU A 85 11.81 -12.63 -7.97
C LEU A 85 11.09 -11.30 -8.29
N ILE A 86 11.76 -10.37 -8.96
CA ILE A 86 11.18 -9.09 -9.38
C ILE A 86 11.09 -9.09 -10.90
N ASN A 87 10.10 -9.79 -11.45
CA ASN A 87 9.82 -9.74 -12.87
C ASN A 87 9.12 -8.42 -13.22
N ILE A 88 9.89 -7.45 -13.71
CA ILE A 88 9.39 -6.11 -14.06
C ILE A 88 8.24 -6.19 -15.08
N LYS A 89 8.26 -7.18 -15.99
CA LYS A 89 7.19 -7.37 -16.97
C LYS A 89 5.88 -7.76 -16.31
N GLU A 90 5.93 -8.68 -15.35
CA GLU A 90 4.77 -9.09 -14.56
C GLU A 90 4.23 -7.91 -13.74
N LEU A 91 5.12 -7.15 -13.10
CA LEU A 91 4.75 -5.97 -12.32
C LEU A 91 4.04 -4.92 -13.20
N ILE A 92 4.54 -4.63 -14.40
CA ILE A 92 3.91 -3.68 -15.32
C ILE A 92 2.51 -4.16 -15.72
N VAL A 93 2.35 -5.46 -16.01
CA VAL A 93 1.04 -6.03 -16.37
C VAL A 93 0.06 -5.91 -15.21
N ILE A 94 0.48 -6.20 -13.97
CA ILE A 94 -0.36 -6.05 -12.77
C ILE A 94 -0.76 -4.58 -12.58
N ILE A 95 0.18 -3.64 -12.73
CA ILE A 95 -0.10 -2.20 -12.59
C ILE A 95 -1.12 -1.74 -13.65
N LEU A 96 -0.93 -2.11 -14.92
CA LEU A 96 -1.85 -1.72 -15.99
C LEU A 96 -3.24 -2.36 -15.83
N ALA A 97 -3.29 -3.65 -15.48
CA ALA A 97 -4.54 -4.37 -15.25
C ALA A 97 -5.30 -3.78 -14.05
N SER A 98 -4.61 -3.55 -12.93
CA SER A 98 -5.21 -2.95 -11.73
C SER A 98 -5.74 -1.54 -11.99
N ALA A 99 -4.98 -0.68 -12.70
CA ALA A 99 -5.42 0.66 -13.06
C ALA A 99 -6.67 0.63 -13.95
N THR A 100 -6.70 -0.26 -14.95
CA THR A 100 -7.84 -0.44 -15.85
C THR A 100 -9.08 -0.90 -15.07
N LEU A 101 -8.90 -1.86 -14.15
CA LEU A 101 -9.98 -2.35 -13.28
C LEU A 101 -10.51 -1.25 -12.35
N THR A 102 -9.62 -0.46 -11.74
CA THR A 102 -10.02 0.67 -10.87
C THR A 102 -10.81 1.71 -11.65
N LEU A 103 -10.35 2.08 -12.86
CA LEU A 103 -11.03 3.05 -13.72
C LEU A 103 -12.41 2.54 -14.18
N THR A 104 -12.51 1.26 -14.56
CA THR A 104 -13.73 0.70 -15.15
C THR A 104 -14.76 0.28 -14.11
N PHE A 105 -14.33 -0.20 -12.95
CA PHE A 105 -15.24 -0.73 -11.93
C PHE A 105 -15.24 0.13 -10.66
N GLU A 106 -14.10 0.38 -10.03
CA GLU A 106 -14.14 1.10 -8.75
C GLU A 106 -14.71 2.52 -8.87
N MET A 107 -14.27 3.30 -9.86
CA MET A 107 -14.73 4.67 -10.03
C MET A 107 -16.24 4.78 -10.25
N PRO A 108 -16.88 4.03 -11.16
CA PRO A 108 -18.34 4.08 -11.31
C PRO A 108 -19.07 3.56 -10.09
N PHE A 109 -18.59 2.52 -9.42
CA PHE A 109 -19.21 2.04 -8.17
C PHE A 109 -19.17 3.08 -7.05
N ILE A 110 -18.08 3.85 -6.96
CA ILE A 110 -17.96 5.00 -6.03
C ILE A 110 -18.94 6.12 -6.41
N ALA A 111 -19.17 6.36 -7.70
CA ALA A 111 -20.16 7.35 -8.14
C ALA A 111 -21.58 6.90 -7.80
N ILE A 112 -21.94 5.63 -8.10
CA ILE A 112 -23.27 5.06 -7.85
C ILE A 112 -23.59 5.07 -6.35
N LYS A 113 -22.66 4.63 -5.48
CA LYS A 113 -22.90 4.66 -4.03
C LYS A 113 -23.15 6.07 -3.52
N SER A 114 -22.52 7.09 -4.12
CA SER A 114 -22.70 8.48 -3.70
C SER A 114 -24.06 9.07 -4.06
N VAL A 115 -24.72 8.51 -5.08
CA VAL A 115 -26.09 8.85 -5.48
C VAL A 115 -27.11 8.12 -4.61
N PHE A 116 -26.82 6.86 -4.25
CA PHE A 116 -27.74 6.03 -3.46
C PHE A 116 -27.71 6.35 -1.96
N ILE A 117 -26.54 6.71 -1.42
CA ILE A 117 -26.38 7.16 -0.03
C ILE A 117 -26.71 8.65 0.04
N LYS A 118 -27.89 8.98 0.57
CA LYS A 118 -28.24 10.34 1.00
C LYS A 118 -27.15 10.82 1.96
N ARG A 119 -26.33 11.80 1.55
CA ARG A 119 -25.33 12.40 2.43
C ARG A 119 -26.03 12.90 3.68
N ARG A 120 -25.75 12.29 4.85
CA ARG A 120 -26.05 12.96 6.11
C ARG A 120 -25.22 14.24 6.13
N PRO A 121 -25.80 15.41 6.41
CA PRO A 121 -25.02 16.64 6.52
C PRO A 121 -23.96 16.41 7.58
N GLN A 122 -22.70 16.56 7.18
CA GLN A 122 -21.57 16.56 8.09
C GLN A 122 -21.77 17.77 9.01
N THR A 123 -22.24 17.55 10.24
CA THR A 123 -22.24 18.60 11.26
C THR A 123 -20.79 19.05 11.39
N ARG A 124 -20.47 20.24 10.88
CA ARG A 124 -19.20 20.90 11.22
C ARG A 124 -19.23 21.04 12.73
N ILE A 125 -18.38 20.28 13.41
CA ILE A 125 -17.99 20.64 14.76
C ILE A 125 -17.05 21.82 14.56
N ASP A 126 -17.62 23.03 14.58
CA ASP A 126 -16.84 24.25 14.68
C ASP A 126 -16.14 24.21 16.04
N ILE A 127 -14.89 23.76 16.04
CA ILE A 127 -14.02 23.86 17.21
C ILE A 127 -13.78 25.35 17.40
N ALA A 128 -14.47 25.94 18.37
CA ALA A 128 -14.24 27.31 18.79
C ALA A 128 -12.74 27.51 19.06
N PRO A 129 -12.14 28.63 18.62
CA PRO A 129 -10.73 28.88 18.84
C PRO A 129 -10.46 28.89 20.35
N LEU A 130 -9.50 28.05 20.79
CA LEU A 130 -8.99 28.10 22.16
C LEU A 130 -8.57 29.54 22.45
N LYS A 131 -9.25 30.18 23.41
CA LYS A 131 -8.79 31.42 24.01
C LYS A 131 -7.42 31.17 24.62
N THR A 132 -6.41 31.84 24.07
CA THR A 132 -5.15 32.12 24.74
C THR A 132 -5.43 33.12 25.84
N GLU A 133 -5.33 32.67 27.10
CA GLU A 133 -5.03 33.52 28.26
C GLU A 133 -3.58 33.26 28.68
#